data_AF-X1UUM3-F1
#
_entry.id   AF-X1UUM3-F1
#
_cell.length_a   1.000
_cell.length_b   1.000
_cell.length_c   1.000
_cell.angle_alpha   90.00
_cell.angle_beta   90.00
_cell.angle_gamma   90.00
#
_symmetry.space_group_name_H-M   'P 1'
#
loop_
_entity.id
_entity.type
_entity.pdbx_description
1 polymer ?
#
loop_
_entity_poly.entity_id
_entity_poly.type
_entity_poly.pdbx_seq_one_letter_code
_entity_poly.pdbx_strand_id
1 'polypeptide(L)'
;AGKIVEITVGPNPVTTGSRTVNVVPVSIEYSLRNRDWVESNIKKVDETTGGRVAYVYVPNTTTLGHTYFKRYFFPQIHKDAIIIDERFNGGGSVADYYIDLLRRPLVSYWNMRYGNDLKTPLASIQGPKVMLIDETAGSGGDLLPWMFRKFKLGKLIGKRTWGGLVGTLGFPVLLDGGYVSAPNLAIWTEDGWVVENVGVPPDIEVEQLPSEVIKGHDPQLDKAIEVILEELEKNPPEKLKRPPYPVKTRKK
;
A
#
# COMPACT_ATOMS: atom_id res chain seq x y z
N ALA A 1 14.93 14.24 -25.19
CA ALA A 1 13.65 13.54 -24.88
C ALA A 1 12.54 14.07 -25.77
N GLY A 2 11.48 13.30 -25.99
CA GLY A 2 10.27 13.74 -26.70
C GLY A 2 10.40 13.89 -28.23
N LYS A 3 11.51 13.44 -28.81
CA LYS A 3 11.73 13.39 -30.27
C LYS A 3 12.18 12.00 -30.66
N ILE A 4 11.81 11.55 -31.86
CA ILE A 4 12.26 10.26 -32.40
C ILE A 4 13.78 10.32 -32.59
N VAL A 5 14.47 9.30 -32.12
CA VAL A 5 15.89 9.05 -32.37
C VAL A 5 16.07 7.59 -32.81
N GLU A 6 17.03 7.35 -33.67
CA GLU A 6 17.47 6.01 -34.03
C GLU A 6 18.49 5.51 -33.01
N ILE A 7 18.26 4.33 -32.45
CA ILE A 7 19.24 3.63 -31.63
C ILE A 7 19.56 2.29 -32.30
N THR A 8 20.84 1.94 -32.32
CA THR A 8 21.30 0.62 -32.77
C THR A 8 21.52 -0.26 -31.55
N VAL A 9 20.81 -1.39 -31.48
CA VAL A 9 20.90 -2.33 -30.37
C VAL A 9 21.30 -3.70 -30.89
N GLY A 10 22.22 -4.37 -30.20
CA GLY A 10 22.72 -5.70 -30.55
C GLY A 10 23.15 -6.46 -29.29
N PRO A 11 23.31 -7.79 -29.39
CA PRO A 11 23.69 -8.63 -28.24
C PRO A 11 25.14 -8.41 -27.80
N ASN A 12 25.97 -7.79 -28.65
CA ASN A 12 27.39 -7.57 -28.45
C ASN A 12 27.76 -6.13 -28.83
N PRO A 13 28.92 -5.60 -28.37
CA PRO A 13 29.40 -4.25 -28.72
C PRO A 13 29.96 -4.17 -30.15
N VAL A 14 29.33 -4.87 -31.10
CA VAL A 14 29.65 -4.89 -32.53
C VAL A 14 28.37 -4.77 -33.35
N THR A 15 28.47 -4.35 -34.61
CA THR A 15 27.30 -4.14 -35.49
C THR A 15 26.74 -5.44 -36.09
N THR A 16 27.49 -6.52 -36.08
CA THR A 16 27.02 -7.81 -36.58
C THR A 16 25.85 -8.33 -35.73
N GLY A 17 24.68 -8.52 -36.36
CA GLY A 17 23.46 -8.95 -35.66
C GLY A 17 22.76 -7.85 -34.87
N SER A 18 23.13 -6.58 -35.05
CA SER A 18 22.38 -5.45 -34.49
C SER A 18 21.12 -5.14 -35.30
N ARG A 19 20.19 -4.42 -34.68
CA ARG A 19 19.03 -3.82 -35.32
C ARG A 19 18.92 -2.34 -34.96
N THR A 20 18.51 -1.53 -35.92
CA THR A 20 18.17 -0.13 -35.69
C THR A 20 16.70 -0.03 -35.33
N VAL A 21 16.40 0.69 -34.25
CA VAL A 21 15.02 0.95 -33.81
C VAL A 21 14.82 2.44 -33.57
N ASN A 22 13.65 2.93 -33.97
CA ASN A 22 13.21 4.28 -33.68
C ASN A 22 12.57 4.32 -32.30
N VAL A 23 13.05 5.19 -31.42
CA VAL A 23 12.52 5.36 -30.06
C VAL A 23 12.25 6.83 -29.77
N VAL A 24 11.30 7.10 -28.88
CA VAL A 24 11.08 8.44 -28.31
C VAL A 24 11.56 8.41 -26.87
N PRO A 25 12.74 8.97 -26.54
CA PRO A 25 13.26 8.93 -25.19
C PRO A 25 12.39 9.76 -24.24
N VAL A 26 12.09 9.20 -23.07
CA VAL A 26 11.49 9.95 -21.95
C VAL A 26 12.53 10.87 -21.31
N SER A 27 12.09 11.98 -20.71
CA SER A 27 12.99 12.91 -20.02
C SER A 27 13.45 12.40 -18.66
N ILE A 28 12.60 11.59 -18.02
CA ILE A 28 12.85 10.98 -16.71
C ILE A 28 12.14 9.62 -16.66
N GLU A 29 12.80 8.62 -16.09
CA GLU A 29 12.31 7.25 -16.02
C GLU A 29 11.75 6.87 -14.63
N TYR A 30 11.77 7.79 -13.66
CA TYR A 30 11.35 7.52 -12.27
C TYR A 30 9.97 6.85 -12.19
N SER A 31 8.96 7.39 -12.88
CA SER A 31 7.60 6.82 -12.86
C SER A 31 7.51 5.43 -13.49
N LEU A 32 8.36 5.12 -14.47
CA LEU A 32 8.43 3.80 -15.09
C LEU A 32 9.07 2.80 -14.12
N ARG A 33 10.20 3.17 -13.52
CA ARG A 33 10.89 2.35 -12.51
C ARG A 33 10.04 2.11 -11.26
N ASN A 34 9.34 3.13 -10.78
CA ASN A 34 8.44 2.99 -9.65
C ASN A 34 7.28 2.05 -9.97
N ARG A 35 6.68 2.16 -11.17
CA ARG A 35 5.62 1.24 -11.59
C ARG A 35 6.13 -0.19 -11.66
N ASP A 36 7.28 -0.40 -12.27
CA ASP A 36 7.92 -1.72 -12.38
C ASP A 36 8.18 -2.35 -10.99
N TRP A 37 8.71 -1.57 -10.05
CA TRP A 37 8.91 -1.99 -8.67
C TRP A 37 7.59 -2.40 -7.98
N VAL A 38 6.54 -1.58 -8.10
CA VAL A 38 5.22 -1.88 -7.51
C VAL A 38 4.60 -3.13 -8.12
N GLU A 39 4.57 -3.25 -9.44
CA GLU A 39 3.98 -4.41 -10.13
C GLU A 39 4.79 -5.70 -9.85
N SER A 40 6.12 -5.60 -9.74
CA SER A 40 6.98 -6.72 -9.35
C SER A 40 6.69 -7.18 -7.92
N ASN A 41 6.46 -6.26 -6.98
CA ASN A 41 6.08 -6.61 -5.61
C ASN A 41 4.68 -7.23 -5.54
N ILE A 42 3.72 -6.72 -6.32
CA ILE A 42 2.39 -7.34 -6.44
C ILE A 42 2.52 -8.78 -6.94
N LYS A 43 3.29 -8.98 -8.01
CA LYS A 43 3.54 -10.31 -8.58
C LYS A 43 4.20 -11.24 -7.57
N LYS A 44 5.26 -10.78 -6.88
CA LYS A 44 5.96 -11.56 -5.86
C LYS A 44 5.02 -12.00 -4.73
N VAL A 45 4.21 -11.08 -4.20
CA VAL A 45 3.23 -11.39 -3.14
C VAL A 45 2.17 -12.35 -3.66
N ASP A 46 1.65 -12.14 -4.87
CA ASP A 46 0.65 -13.02 -5.48
C ASP A 46 1.18 -14.45 -5.64
N GLU A 47 2.35 -14.62 -6.24
CA GLU A 47 2.97 -15.93 -6.49
C GLU A 47 3.31 -16.64 -5.17
N THR A 48 3.93 -15.92 -4.22
CA THR A 48 4.40 -16.52 -2.95
C THR A 48 3.23 -16.90 -2.02
N THR A 49 2.10 -16.21 -2.12
CA THR A 49 0.93 -16.44 -1.25
C THR A 49 -0.16 -17.27 -1.92
N GLY A 50 0.08 -17.81 -3.12
CA GLY A 50 -0.90 -18.57 -3.90
C GLY A 50 -2.14 -17.73 -4.28
N GLY A 51 -1.94 -16.44 -4.53
CA GLY A 51 -2.99 -15.48 -4.91
C GLY A 51 -3.87 -15.00 -3.75
N ARG A 52 -3.56 -15.38 -2.50
CA ARG A 52 -4.43 -15.13 -1.34
C ARG A 52 -4.25 -13.76 -0.69
N VAL A 53 -3.12 -13.09 -0.92
CA VAL A 53 -2.78 -11.83 -0.26
C VAL A 53 -2.70 -10.69 -1.28
N ALA A 54 -3.40 -9.59 -0.97
CA ALA A 54 -3.33 -8.36 -1.73
C ALA A 54 -2.08 -7.56 -1.34
N TYR A 55 -1.47 -6.87 -2.30
CA TYR A 55 -0.42 -5.90 -2.04
C TYR A 55 -0.82 -4.54 -2.61
N VAL A 56 -0.73 -3.49 -1.80
CA VAL A 56 -1.09 -2.12 -2.21
C VAL A 56 -0.04 -1.14 -1.71
N TYR A 57 0.68 -0.52 -2.64
CA TYR A 57 1.63 0.56 -2.35
C TYR A 57 0.94 1.93 -2.28
N VAL A 58 1.29 2.73 -1.27
CA VAL A 58 0.74 4.06 -1.03
C VAL A 58 1.89 5.08 -0.99
N PRO A 59 2.26 5.71 -2.12
CA PRO A 59 3.45 6.57 -2.22
C PRO A 59 3.36 7.90 -1.46
N ASN A 60 2.14 8.33 -1.13
CA ASN A 60 1.87 9.54 -0.34
C ASN A 60 0.43 9.50 0.19
N THR A 61 0.02 10.46 1.00
CA THR A 61 -1.38 10.57 1.47
C THR A 61 -2.19 11.63 0.71
N THR A 62 -1.76 11.97 -0.51
CA THR A 62 -2.46 12.91 -1.42
C THR A 62 -2.85 12.21 -2.73
N THR A 63 -2.88 12.94 -3.85
CA THR A 63 -3.37 12.51 -5.16
C THR A 63 -2.77 11.20 -5.66
N LEU A 64 -1.45 10.98 -5.51
CA LEU A 64 -0.80 9.76 -6.00
C LEU A 64 -1.17 8.56 -5.13
N GLY A 65 -1.17 8.70 -3.81
CA GLY A 65 -1.67 7.70 -2.88
C GLY A 65 -3.07 7.25 -3.22
N HIS A 66 -3.98 8.23 -3.36
CA HIS A 66 -5.36 7.95 -3.73
C HIS A 66 -5.47 7.20 -5.07
N THR A 67 -4.65 7.58 -6.04
CA THR A 67 -4.62 6.95 -7.38
C THR A 67 -4.10 5.51 -7.31
N TYR A 68 -3.00 5.27 -6.59
CA TYR A 68 -2.38 3.95 -6.45
C TYR A 68 -3.27 3.03 -5.62
N PHE A 69 -3.80 3.52 -4.50
CA PHE A 69 -4.71 2.75 -3.67
C PHE A 69 -5.94 2.31 -4.47
N LYS A 70 -6.60 3.22 -5.22
CA LYS A 70 -7.73 2.81 -6.06
C LYS A 70 -7.33 1.78 -7.13
N ARG A 71 -6.18 2.00 -7.79
CA ARG A 71 -5.69 1.12 -8.85
C ARG A 71 -5.42 -0.29 -8.34
N TYR A 72 -4.84 -0.43 -7.14
CA TYR A 72 -4.35 -1.73 -6.67
C TYR A 72 -5.26 -2.38 -5.62
N PHE A 73 -6.03 -1.62 -4.84
CA PHE A 73 -6.93 -2.20 -3.83
C PHE A 73 -8.15 -2.87 -4.46
N PHE A 74 -8.93 -2.14 -5.26
CA PHE A 74 -10.24 -2.61 -5.74
C PHE A 74 -10.18 -3.89 -6.60
N PRO A 75 -9.18 -4.08 -7.49
CA PRO A 75 -9.05 -5.35 -8.22
C PRO A 75 -8.73 -6.55 -7.34
N GLN A 76 -8.19 -6.33 -6.13
CA GLN A 76 -7.71 -7.37 -5.22
C GLN A 76 -8.67 -7.67 -4.06
N ILE A 77 -9.88 -7.10 -4.02
CA ILE A 77 -10.86 -7.25 -2.92
C ILE A 77 -11.39 -8.68 -2.72
N HIS A 78 -11.13 -9.56 -3.69
CA HIS A 78 -11.47 -10.98 -3.62
C HIS A 78 -10.46 -11.80 -2.83
N LYS A 79 -9.31 -11.22 -2.49
CA LYS A 79 -8.24 -11.86 -1.71
C LYS A 79 -8.57 -11.92 -0.21
N ASP A 80 -7.91 -12.82 0.50
CA ASP A 80 -8.20 -13.13 1.91
C ASP A 80 -7.59 -12.09 2.87
N ALA A 81 -6.39 -11.60 2.58
CA ALA A 81 -5.62 -10.67 3.41
C ALA A 81 -4.95 -9.57 2.58
N ILE A 82 -4.32 -8.59 3.24
CA ILE A 82 -3.68 -7.45 2.57
C ILE A 82 -2.40 -6.98 3.27
N ILE A 83 -1.37 -6.71 2.47
CA ILE A 83 -0.17 -5.94 2.80
C ILE A 83 -0.36 -4.53 2.26
N ILE A 84 -0.32 -3.53 3.13
CA ILE A 84 -0.23 -2.12 2.73
C ILE A 84 1.24 -1.71 2.79
N ASP A 85 1.81 -1.33 1.66
CA ASP A 85 3.17 -0.81 1.63
C ASP A 85 3.15 0.72 1.70
N GLU A 86 3.57 1.23 2.85
CA GLU A 86 3.59 2.64 3.22
C GLU A 86 5.01 3.21 3.23
N ARG A 87 6.02 2.39 2.90
CA ARG A 87 7.42 2.82 2.76
C ARG A 87 7.53 3.98 1.78
N PHE A 88 8.47 4.90 2.00
CA PHE A 88 8.69 6.08 1.14
C PHE A 88 7.50 7.04 1.00
N ASN A 89 6.50 6.97 1.89
CA ASN A 89 5.32 7.82 1.82
C ASN A 89 5.63 9.27 2.19
N GLY A 90 5.55 10.16 1.19
CA GLY A 90 5.87 11.58 1.35
C GLY A 90 4.82 12.44 2.08
N GLY A 91 3.79 11.83 2.68
CA GLY A 91 2.73 12.57 3.38
C GLY A 91 1.78 13.33 2.45
N GLY A 92 1.18 14.41 2.94
CA GLY A 92 0.21 15.20 2.20
C GLY A 92 -1.02 15.55 3.03
N SER A 93 -2.09 14.75 2.92
CA SER A 93 -3.36 15.02 3.60
C SER A 93 -3.65 14.03 4.72
N VAL A 94 -4.64 14.35 5.55
CA VAL A 94 -5.25 13.38 6.48
C VAL A 94 -6.05 12.38 5.65
N ALA A 95 -5.47 11.21 5.38
CA ALA A 95 -6.07 10.17 4.55
C ALA A 95 -6.71 9.06 5.39
N ASP A 96 -7.63 9.44 6.29
CA ASP A 96 -8.39 8.54 7.16
C ASP A 96 -9.31 7.57 6.39
N TYR A 97 -9.74 7.93 5.18
CA TYR A 97 -10.54 7.06 4.32
C TYR A 97 -9.88 5.69 4.03
N TYR A 98 -8.55 5.57 4.09
CA TYR A 98 -7.87 4.27 3.99
C TYR A 98 -8.26 3.38 5.17
N ILE A 99 -8.24 3.94 6.37
CA ILE A 99 -8.61 3.27 7.61
C ILE A 99 -10.08 2.86 7.58
N ASP A 100 -10.95 3.74 7.09
CA ASP A 100 -12.38 3.42 6.92
C ASP A 100 -12.58 2.19 6.03
N LEU A 101 -11.89 2.12 4.89
CA LEU A 101 -11.96 0.99 3.96
C LEU A 101 -11.43 -0.30 4.58
N LEU A 102 -10.29 -0.23 5.28
CA LEU A 102 -9.65 -1.37 5.92
C LEU A 102 -10.44 -1.89 7.14
N ARG A 103 -11.31 -1.07 7.73
CA ARG A 103 -12.13 -1.44 8.90
C ARG A 103 -13.51 -1.98 8.56
N ARG A 104 -13.90 -1.99 7.29
CA ARG A 104 -15.25 -2.40 6.88
C ARG A 104 -15.57 -3.82 7.34
N PRO A 105 -16.58 -4.01 8.23
CA PRO A 105 -16.99 -5.34 8.63
C PRO A 105 -17.70 -6.05 7.49
N LEU A 106 -17.64 -7.38 7.47
CA LEU A 106 -18.56 -8.17 6.67
C LEU A 106 -19.96 -8.03 7.26
N VAL A 107 -20.92 -7.57 6.45
CA VAL A 107 -22.30 -7.35 6.88
C VAL A 107 -23.21 -8.50 6.44
N SER A 108 -23.12 -8.89 5.17
CA SER A 108 -24.00 -9.90 4.60
C SER A 108 -23.48 -10.47 3.30
N TYR A 109 -24.13 -11.55 2.85
CA TYR A 109 -24.02 -12.06 1.49
C TYR A 109 -25.36 -11.91 0.75
N TRP A 110 -25.26 -11.60 -0.54
CA TRP A 110 -26.37 -11.58 -1.48
C TRP A 110 -26.31 -12.82 -2.35
N ASN A 111 -27.42 -13.56 -2.36
CA ASN A 111 -27.54 -14.70 -3.26
C ASN A 111 -27.83 -14.24 -4.70
N MET A 112 -26.95 -14.61 -5.62
CA MET A 112 -27.21 -14.47 -7.05
C MET A 112 -27.90 -15.72 -7.61
N ARG A 113 -28.82 -15.53 -8.58
CA ARG A 113 -29.42 -16.64 -9.34
C ARG A 113 -28.37 -17.42 -10.13
N TYR A 114 -27.34 -16.72 -10.59
CA TYR A 114 -26.24 -17.25 -11.39
C TYR A 114 -24.92 -16.75 -10.80
N GLY A 115 -23.91 -17.63 -10.76
CA GLY A 115 -22.58 -17.30 -10.23
C GLY A 115 -22.48 -17.35 -8.70
N ASN A 116 -21.41 -16.75 -8.19
CA ASN A 116 -21.07 -16.75 -6.76
C ASN A 116 -21.90 -15.73 -5.97
N ASP A 117 -21.97 -15.90 -4.66
CA ASP A 117 -22.58 -14.89 -3.79
C ASP A 117 -21.70 -13.64 -3.69
N LEU A 118 -22.33 -12.48 -3.54
CA LEU A 118 -21.65 -11.20 -3.35
C LEU A 118 -21.65 -10.83 -1.88
N LYS A 119 -20.51 -10.37 -1.35
CA LYS A 119 -20.46 -9.81 0.01
C LYS A 119 -20.82 -8.33 0.03
N THR A 120 -21.36 -7.87 1.15
CA THR A 120 -21.47 -6.44 1.48
C THR A 120 -20.62 -6.11 2.71
N PRO A 121 -19.85 -5.00 2.66
CA PRO A 121 -19.57 -4.19 1.47
C PRO A 121 -18.65 -4.92 0.48
N LEU A 122 -18.87 -4.74 -0.82
CA LEU A 122 -18.06 -5.37 -1.88
C LEU A 122 -16.58 -5.01 -1.72
N ALA A 123 -16.29 -3.71 -1.62
CA ALA A 123 -14.95 -3.18 -1.48
C ALA A 123 -14.43 -3.29 -0.04
N SER A 124 -14.03 -4.49 0.34
CA SER A 124 -13.46 -4.79 1.66
C SER A 124 -12.62 -6.08 1.64
N ILE A 125 -11.66 -6.18 2.56
CA ILE A 125 -10.85 -7.39 2.81
C ILE A 125 -10.92 -7.69 4.31
N GLN A 126 -11.52 -8.84 4.65
CA GLN A 126 -11.89 -9.17 6.03
C GLN A 126 -10.74 -9.76 6.82
N GLY A 127 -9.84 -10.48 6.17
CA GLY A 127 -8.77 -11.19 6.87
C GLY A 127 -7.67 -10.26 7.40
N PRO A 128 -6.56 -10.89 7.83
CA PRO A 128 -5.41 -10.21 8.39
C PRO A 128 -4.87 -9.08 7.52
N LYS A 129 -4.21 -8.14 8.19
CA LYS A 129 -3.60 -6.98 7.56
C LYS A 129 -2.23 -6.76 8.18
N VAL A 130 -1.27 -6.35 7.36
CA VAL A 130 0.01 -5.83 7.84
C VAL A 130 0.35 -4.59 7.04
N MET A 131 1.16 -3.70 7.63
CA MET A 131 1.63 -2.50 6.97
C MET A 131 3.15 -2.45 7.04
N LEU A 132 3.79 -2.22 5.90
CA LEU A 132 5.21 -1.93 5.82
C LEU A 132 5.43 -0.44 6.04
N ILE A 133 6.37 -0.10 6.91
CA ILE A 133 6.77 1.29 7.24
C ILE A 133 8.29 1.42 7.19
N ASP A 134 8.79 2.62 6.90
CA ASP A 134 10.22 2.91 6.95
C ASP A 134 10.51 4.32 7.48
N GLU A 135 11.79 4.62 7.68
CA GLU A 135 12.31 5.89 8.18
C GLU A 135 12.10 7.09 7.25
N THR A 136 11.65 6.86 6.02
CA THR A 136 11.44 7.91 5.02
C THR A 136 9.97 8.31 4.88
N ALA A 137 9.06 7.49 5.40
CA ALA A 137 7.64 7.83 5.52
C ALA A 137 7.44 8.92 6.59
N GLY A 138 6.66 9.96 6.26
CA GLY A 138 6.53 11.13 7.14
C GLY A 138 5.26 11.96 6.94
N SER A 139 4.92 12.80 7.92
CA SER A 139 3.71 13.65 7.90
C SER A 139 2.43 12.83 7.78
N GLY A 140 1.68 12.93 6.69
CA GLY A 140 0.56 12.01 6.44
C GLY A 140 0.99 10.53 6.50
N GLY A 141 2.24 10.24 6.13
CA GLY A 141 2.85 8.91 6.26
C GLY A 141 3.29 8.54 7.68
N ASP A 142 3.34 9.49 8.61
CA ASP A 142 3.35 9.17 10.04
C ASP A 142 1.93 8.90 10.57
N LEU A 143 0.95 9.70 10.12
CA LEU A 143 -0.42 9.61 10.61
C LEU A 143 -1.10 8.28 10.22
N LEU A 144 -0.89 7.81 8.99
CA LEU A 144 -1.49 6.56 8.50
C LEU A 144 -1.10 5.34 9.36
N PRO A 145 0.18 5.01 9.58
CA PRO A 145 0.57 3.89 10.44
C PRO A 145 0.19 4.13 11.91
N TRP A 146 0.19 5.38 12.39
CA TRP A 146 -0.31 5.68 13.73
C TRP A 146 -1.80 5.32 13.88
N MET A 147 -2.65 5.70 12.92
CA MET A 147 -4.06 5.31 12.91
C MET A 147 -4.24 3.81 12.75
N PHE A 148 -3.44 3.16 11.89
CA PHE A 148 -3.49 1.71 11.68
C PHE A 148 -3.26 0.94 12.99
N ARG A 149 -2.27 1.37 13.79
CA ARG A 149 -2.04 0.86 15.15
C ARG A 149 -3.18 1.22 16.09
N LYS A 150 -3.60 2.49 16.14
CA LYS A 150 -4.65 2.97 17.06
C LYS A 150 -5.95 2.17 16.92
N PHE A 151 -6.32 1.82 15.70
CA PHE A 151 -7.51 1.01 15.40
C PHE A 151 -7.26 -0.49 15.38
N LYS A 152 -6.06 -0.94 15.78
CA LYS A 152 -5.67 -2.36 15.91
C LYS A 152 -5.92 -3.15 14.62
N LEU A 153 -5.58 -2.58 13.47
CA LEU A 153 -5.87 -3.20 12.17
C LEU A 153 -4.93 -4.34 11.82
N GLY A 154 -3.72 -4.33 12.37
CA GLY A 154 -2.68 -5.28 12.04
C GLY A 154 -1.33 -4.87 12.61
N LYS A 155 -0.28 -5.60 12.20
CA LYS A 155 1.10 -5.33 12.61
C LYS A 155 1.78 -4.34 11.65
N LEU A 156 2.61 -3.46 12.21
CA LEU A 156 3.56 -2.62 11.50
C LEU A 156 4.91 -3.33 11.41
N ILE A 157 5.51 -3.39 10.21
CA ILE A 157 6.75 -4.13 9.93
C ILE A 157 7.72 -3.19 9.21
N GLY A 158 8.99 -3.18 9.61
CA GLY A 158 10.03 -2.37 8.96
C GLY A 158 10.78 -1.50 9.95
N LYS A 159 10.90 -0.20 9.68
CA LYS A 159 11.63 0.77 10.54
C LYS A 159 10.71 1.87 11.03
N ARG A 160 11.10 2.53 12.11
CA ARG A 160 10.37 3.68 12.69
C ARG A 160 10.27 4.79 11.64
N THR A 161 9.09 5.38 11.50
CA THR A 161 8.84 6.50 10.58
C THR A 161 9.55 7.80 10.99
N TRP A 162 9.56 8.80 10.10
CA TRP A 162 10.31 10.04 10.28
C TRP A 162 9.95 10.83 11.55
N GLY A 163 8.67 10.88 11.92
CA GLY A 163 8.22 11.58 13.12
C GLY A 163 8.02 13.08 12.93
N GLY A 164 7.62 13.53 11.74
CA GLY A 164 7.28 14.93 11.48
C GLY A 164 5.77 15.08 11.28
N LEU A 165 5.01 15.21 12.37
CA LEU A 165 3.55 15.27 12.37
C LEU A 165 2.98 16.55 13.01
N VAL A 166 3.69 17.66 12.87
CA VAL A 166 3.09 19.00 12.94
C VAL A 166 2.88 19.55 11.54
N GLY A 167 1.62 19.59 11.12
CA GLY A 167 1.21 20.10 9.82
C GLY A 167 1.38 21.61 9.68
N THR A 168 1.28 22.07 8.43
CA THR A 168 1.42 23.47 8.05
C THR A 168 0.19 23.91 7.27
N LEU A 169 -0.63 24.77 7.87
CA LEU A 169 -1.76 25.44 7.23
C LEU A 169 -1.31 26.80 6.74
N GLY A 170 -1.43 27.03 5.43
CA GLY A 170 -1.32 28.30 4.70
C GLY A 170 -0.46 29.42 5.30
N PHE A 171 0.65 29.76 4.63
CA PHE A 171 1.44 30.95 4.92
C PHE A 171 1.32 31.98 3.79
N PRO A 172 1.33 33.29 4.10
CA PRO A 172 1.38 34.32 3.08
C PRO A 172 2.63 34.18 2.19
N VAL A 173 2.46 34.49 0.91
CA VAL A 173 3.58 34.67 -0.02
C VAL A 173 4.32 35.96 0.34
N LEU A 174 5.64 35.92 0.33
CA LEU A 174 6.50 37.07 0.58
C LEU A 174 6.47 38.05 -0.60
N LEU A 175 6.89 39.30 -0.37
CA LEU A 175 6.84 40.37 -1.38
C LEU A 175 7.63 40.04 -2.66
N ASP A 176 8.65 39.19 -2.57
CA ASP A 176 9.50 38.74 -3.67
C ASP A 176 8.97 37.46 -4.36
N GLY A 177 7.83 36.93 -3.93
CA GLY A 177 7.28 35.66 -4.39
C GLY A 177 7.81 34.43 -3.66
N GLY A 178 8.70 34.59 -2.67
CA GLY A 178 9.13 33.51 -1.78
C GLY A 178 7.99 33.00 -0.90
N TYR A 179 8.16 31.83 -0.29
CA TYR A 179 7.21 31.29 0.67
C TYR A 179 7.93 30.79 1.92
N VAL A 180 7.25 30.87 3.05
CA VAL A 180 7.69 30.29 4.33
C VAL A 180 6.74 29.16 4.68
N SER A 181 7.24 28.13 5.35
CA SER A 181 6.42 27.12 6.00
C SER A 181 6.83 27.03 7.46
N ALA A 182 5.87 27.12 8.38
CA ALA A 182 6.10 26.91 9.79
C ALA A 182 5.01 26.03 10.41
N PRO A 183 5.36 25.11 11.32
CA PRO A 183 4.41 24.18 11.94
C PRO A 183 3.32 24.91 12.72
N ASN A 184 2.05 24.64 12.42
CA ASN A 184 0.90 25.27 13.11
C ASN A 184 -0.33 24.35 13.29
N LEU A 185 -0.21 23.05 13.00
CA LEU A 185 -1.27 22.06 13.16
C LEU A 185 -0.73 20.78 13.80
N ALA A 186 -0.68 20.74 15.13
CA ALA A 186 -0.18 19.59 15.88
C ALA A 186 -1.31 18.61 16.26
N ILE A 187 -1.01 17.31 16.23
CA ILE A 187 -1.91 16.24 16.67
C ILE A 187 -1.76 15.94 18.17
N TRP A 188 -2.87 15.71 18.86
CA TRP A 188 -2.91 15.29 20.26
C TRP A 188 -4.03 14.29 20.52
N THR A 189 -3.94 13.57 21.64
CA THR A 189 -4.94 12.63 22.16
C THR A 189 -5.10 12.79 23.67
N GLU A 190 -5.95 11.99 24.30
CA GLU A 190 -6.07 11.96 25.77
C GLU A 190 -4.73 11.68 26.48
N ASP A 191 -3.81 10.96 25.80
CA ASP A 191 -2.45 10.67 26.27
C ASP A 191 -1.44 11.81 26.01
N GLY A 192 -1.89 12.93 25.41
CA GLY A 192 -1.07 14.10 25.08
C GLY A 192 -0.65 14.17 23.61
N TRP A 193 0.46 14.87 23.35
CA TRP A 193 1.07 15.03 22.03
C TRP A 193 1.63 13.70 21.53
N VAL A 194 1.42 13.40 20.25
CA VAL A 194 1.82 12.11 19.67
C VAL A 194 2.67 12.30 18.42
N VAL A 195 3.55 11.34 18.16
CA VAL A 195 4.32 11.14 16.92
C VAL A 195 5.42 12.17 16.63
N GLU A 196 5.20 13.46 16.85
CA GLU A 196 6.20 14.50 16.55
C GLU A 196 7.52 14.23 17.29
N ASN A 197 8.63 14.32 16.55
CA ASN A 197 10.00 14.06 16.99
C ASN A 197 10.24 12.66 17.57
N VAL A 198 9.33 11.70 17.34
CA VAL A 198 9.41 10.32 17.82
C VAL A 198 9.16 9.31 16.71
N GLY A 199 8.26 9.60 15.78
CA GLY A 199 7.81 8.67 14.75
C GLY A 199 6.91 7.56 15.29
N VAL A 200 6.49 6.68 14.38
CA VAL A 200 5.69 5.50 14.67
C VAL A 200 6.62 4.29 14.66
N PRO A 201 6.86 3.62 15.80
CA PRO A 201 7.73 2.45 15.83
C PRO A 201 7.07 1.28 15.07
N PRO A 202 7.83 0.32 14.53
CA PRO A 202 7.28 -0.94 14.04
C PRO A 202 6.89 -1.86 15.20
N ASP A 203 5.99 -2.81 14.96
CA ASP A 203 5.75 -3.94 15.88
C ASP A 203 6.80 -5.04 15.65
N ILE A 204 7.30 -5.17 14.42
CA ILE A 204 8.40 -6.06 14.04
C ILE A 204 9.45 -5.23 13.29
N GLU A 205 10.58 -4.96 13.96
CA GLU A 205 11.67 -4.21 13.35
C GLU A 205 12.43 -5.06 12.34
N VAL A 206 12.58 -4.55 11.12
CA VAL A 206 13.30 -5.20 10.02
C VAL A 206 14.08 -4.16 9.23
N GLU A 207 15.39 -4.36 9.14
CA GLU A 207 16.30 -3.48 8.40
C GLU A 207 16.37 -3.87 6.92
N GLN A 208 16.46 -2.87 6.02
CA GLN A 208 16.84 -3.10 4.63
C GLN A 208 18.36 -3.25 4.52
N LEU A 209 18.87 -4.41 4.93
CA LEU A 209 20.31 -4.67 4.94
C LEU A 209 20.91 -4.48 3.55
N PRO A 210 21.93 -3.61 3.37
CA PRO A 210 22.52 -3.36 2.05
C PRO A 210 23.05 -4.62 1.36
N SER A 211 23.56 -5.58 2.14
CA SER A 211 24.03 -6.88 1.65
C SER A 211 22.95 -7.75 1.03
N GLU A 212 21.70 -7.58 1.46
CA GLU A 212 20.54 -8.31 0.94
C GLU A 212 19.90 -7.55 -0.21
N VAL A 213 19.74 -6.24 -0.08
CA VAL A 213 19.19 -5.37 -1.13
C VAL A 213 20.04 -5.43 -2.41
N ILE A 214 21.38 -5.44 -2.30
CA ILE A 214 22.26 -5.54 -3.48
C ILE A 214 22.16 -6.88 -4.21
N LYS A 215 21.69 -7.94 -3.52
CA LYS A 215 21.39 -9.25 -4.12
C LYS A 215 19.97 -9.32 -4.71
N GLY A 216 19.19 -8.24 -4.61
CA GLY A 216 17.82 -8.18 -5.09
C GLY A 216 16.77 -8.69 -4.10
N HIS A 217 17.13 -8.88 -2.82
CA HIS A 217 16.18 -9.24 -1.77
C HIS A 217 15.48 -8.00 -1.19
N ASP A 218 14.27 -8.19 -0.65
CA ASP A 218 13.53 -7.17 0.11
C ASP A 218 13.17 -7.77 1.48
N PRO A 219 14.10 -7.75 2.45
CA PRO A 219 13.90 -8.29 3.79
C PRO A 219 12.58 -7.89 4.46
N GLN A 220 12.16 -6.63 4.30
CA GLN A 220 10.93 -6.13 4.91
C GLN A 220 9.69 -6.74 4.26
N LEU A 221 9.63 -6.77 2.92
CA LEU A 221 8.51 -7.39 2.20
C LEU A 221 8.46 -8.91 2.45
N ASP A 222 9.62 -9.57 2.48
CA ASP A 222 9.72 -10.99 2.78
C ASP A 222 9.18 -11.28 4.17
N LYS A 223 9.53 -10.46 5.17
CA LYS A 223 8.97 -10.59 6.52
C LYS A 223 7.46 -10.31 6.57
N ALA A 224 6.96 -9.34 5.80
CA ALA A 224 5.52 -9.08 5.73
C ALA A 224 4.75 -10.25 5.12
N ILE A 225 5.29 -10.91 4.10
CA ILE A 225 4.71 -12.12 3.49
C ILE A 225 4.69 -13.27 4.50
N GLU A 226 5.79 -13.48 5.23
CA GLU A 226 5.85 -14.50 6.30
C GLU A 226 4.77 -14.25 7.36
N VAL A 227 4.73 -13.04 7.91
CA VAL A 227 3.82 -12.69 9.01
C VAL A 227 2.36 -12.76 8.56
N ILE A 228 2.01 -12.26 7.36
CA ILE A 228 0.61 -12.27 6.91
C ILE A 228 0.11 -13.69 6.64
N LEU A 229 0.98 -14.59 6.18
CA LEU A 229 0.63 -16.00 5.98
C LEU A 229 0.40 -16.70 7.32
N GLU A 230 1.26 -16.46 8.32
CA GLU A 230 1.03 -16.97 9.67
C GLU A 230 -0.29 -16.46 10.28
N GLU A 231 -0.59 -15.17 10.11
CA GLU A 231 -1.85 -14.60 10.60
C GLU A 231 -3.06 -15.20 9.87
N LEU A 232 -2.92 -15.51 8.57
CA LEU A 232 -3.96 -16.19 7.79
C LEU A 232 -4.22 -17.61 8.26
N GLU A 233 -3.18 -18.33 8.69
CA GLU A 233 -3.32 -19.67 9.27
C GLU A 233 -3.97 -19.62 10.65
N LYS A 234 -3.57 -18.64 11.49
CA LYS A 234 -4.11 -18.46 12.84
C LYS A 234 -5.56 -17.95 12.83
N ASN A 235 -5.86 -17.01 11.93
CA ASN A 235 -7.13 -16.27 11.89
C ASN A 235 -7.64 -16.16 10.44
N PRO A 236 -8.04 -17.28 9.79
CA PRO A 236 -8.55 -17.23 8.42
C PRO A 236 -9.87 -16.46 8.36
N PRO A 237 -10.12 -15.69 7.27
CA PRO A 237 -11.40 -15.00 7.11
C PRO A 237 -12.57 -15.99 7.06
N GLU A 238 -13.66 -15.66 7.75
CA GLU A 238 -14.84 -16.51 7.87
C GLU A 238 -15.48 -16.75 6.49
N LYS A 239 -15.69 -18.03 6.15
CA LYS A 239 -16.41 -18.43 4.94
C LYS A 239 -17.82 -18.86 5.32
N LEU A 240 -18.75 -17.91 5.35
CA LEU A 240 -20.16 -18.21 5.59
C LEU A 240 -20.71 -19.10 4.47
N LYS A 241 -21.42 -20.16 4.86
CA LYS A 241 -22.13 -21.04 3.92
C LYS A 241 -23.56 -20.58 3.77
N ARG A 242 -24.04 -20.58 2.53
CA ARG A 242 -25.45 -20.26 2.25
C ARG A 242 -26.36 -21.29 2.96
N PRO A 243 -27.40 -20.84 3.69
CA PRO A 243 -28.40 -21.75 4.21
C PRO A 243 -29.20 -22.41 3.07
N PRO A 244 -29.81 -23.58 3.29
CA PRO A 244 -30.72 -24.17 2.31
C PRO A 244 -31.90 -23.23 2.03
N TYR A 245 -32.45 -23.31 0.82
CA TYR A 245 -33.65 -22.53 0.49
C TYR A 245 -34.81 -22.91 1.41
N PRO A 246 -35.62 -21.91 1.86
CA PRO A 246 -36.75 -22.19 2.72
C PRO A 246 -37.78 -23.05 1.99
N VAL A 247 -38.26 -24.10 2.67
CA VAL A 247 -39.37 -24.92 2.17
C VAL A 247 -40.65 -24.12 2.32
N LYS A 248 -41.13 -23.53 1.22
CA LYS A 248 -42.36 -22.71 1.19
C LYS A 248 -43.63 -23.52 0.92
N THR A 249 -43.52 -24.83 0.74
CA THR A 249 -44.66 -25.73 0.54
C THR A 249 -45.08 -26.36 1.87
N ARG A 250 -46.39 -26.50 2.10
CA ARG A 250 -46.89 -27.31 3.23
C ARG A 250 -46.51 -28.77 2.99
N LYS A 251 -45.90 -29.42 3.99
CA LYS A 251 -45.76 -30.89 4.00
C LYS A 251 -47.18 -31.47 3.93
N LYS A 252 -47.43 -32.33 2.94
CA LYS A 252 -48.66 -33.11 2.84
C LYS A 252 -48.71 -34.17 3.92
#